data_AF-A0A9D7NL41-F1
#
_entry.id   AF-A0A9D7NL41-F1
#
_cell.length_a   1.000
_cell.length_b   1.000
_cell.length_c   1.000
_cell.angle_alpha   90.00
_cell.angle_beta   90.00
_cell.angle_gamma   90.00
#
_symmetry.space_group_name_H-M   'P 1'
#
loop_
_entity.id
_entity.type
_entity.pdbx_description
1 polymer ?
#
loop_
_entity_poly.entity_id
_entity_poly.type
_entity_poly.pdbx_seq_one_letter_code
_entity_poly.pdbx_strand_id
1 'polypeptide(L)'
;MHHQRQTKSPYLLALCGFLLTASAGVLATPDEHASAQVSEAVQSALARLIESGDVSAEALEGLHVDIDSFRTARFGALIEGRFTAEEDRLGVRVLAVADASAASQMGLRKGDRIQAVAGTSLLGLGALEDQQARAAQVFRQVLAAQQGDIELLVERDGQRKSLHASIQSHQLPALQLSFQPSGPGVGGGGSSGGTAVSTCGRVSQLFVGSRSRAEFPLVIIAVDGQLPGPTRSDTFRVDPGLRRITLAEAIDPREFSDAALLRRSRDGMAFRHDLQLEVLPGMTYRLAARFQGQVGMLRDNSYWQPVVVSEKAEACR
;
A
#
# COMPACT_ATOMS: atom_id res chain seq x y z
N MET A 1 0.86 -88.65 -4.01
CA MET A 1 0.62 -89.44 -5.23
C MET A 1 -0.78 -89.11 -5.75
N HIS A 2 -0.92 -88.91 -7.06
CA HIS A 2 -2.10 -88.38 -7.80
C HIS A 2 -2.42 -86.88 -7.54
N HIS A 3 -2.71 -86.02 -8.51
CA HIS A 3 -2.91 -86.17 -9.96
C HIS A 3 -2.62 -84.83 -10.68
N GLN A 4 -1.97 -84.93 -11.85
CA GLN A 4 -1.94 -83.97 -12.96
C GLN A 4 -3.30 -83.30 -13.25
N ARG A 5 -3.27 -82.02 -13.66
CA ARG A 5 -3.81 -81.59 -14.97
C ARG A 5 -3.25 -80.24 -15.41
N GLN A 6 -2.54 -80.27 -16.52
CA GLN A 6 -2.20 -79.15 -17.38
C GLN A 6 -3.45 -78.69 -18.14
N THR A 7 -3.58 -77.38 -18.35
CA THR A 7 -4.10 -76.83 -19.61
C THR A 7 -3.35 -75.55 -19.95
N LYS A 8 -2.73 -75.57 -21.12
CA LYS A 8 -2.12 -74.44 -21.83
C LYS A 8 -3.22 -73.49 -22.33
N SER A 9 -2.99 -72.18 -22.31
CA SER A 9 -3.07 -71.37 -23.53
C SER A 9 -2.41 -69.99 -23.35
N PRO A 10 -1.78 -69.44 -24.40
CA PRO A 10 -1.05 -68.18 -24.39
C PRO A 10 -1.99 -67.00 -24.71
N TYR A 11 -1.55 -65.76 -24.48
CA TYR A 11 -1.71 -64.61 -25.39
C TYR A 11 -1.54 -63.27 -24.62
N LEU A 12 -0.92 -62.33 -25.34
CA LEU A 12 -0.96 -60.88 -25.17
C LEU A 12 -0.05 -60.24 -24.11
N LEU A 13 1.20 -60.06 -24.55
CA LEU A 13 1.98 -58.83 -24.38
C LEU A 13 1.09 -57.58 -24.54
N ALA A 14 0.91 -56.83 -23.47
CA ALA A 14 0.52 -55.42 -23.51
C ALA A 14 1.62 -54.62 -22.80
N LEU A 15 2.56 -54.10 -23.60
CA LEU A 15 3.49 -53.05 -23.22
C LEU A 15 2.67 -51.76 -23.01
N CYS A 16 2.27 -51.47 -21.77
CA CYS A 16 1.88 -50.11 -21.40
C CYS A 16 3.14 -49.32 -21.03
N GLY A 17 3.66 -48.58 -22.01
CA GLY A 17 4.67 -47.56 -21.79
C GLY A 17 4.07 -46.43 -20.94
N PHE A 18 4.50 -46.35 -19.69
CA PHE A 18 4.31 -45.17 -18.85
C PHE A 18 5.28 -44.08 -19.33
N LEU A 19 4.80 -43.17 -20.17
CA LEU A 19 5.47 -41.89 -20.41
C LEU A 19 5.32 -41.04 -19.14
N LEU A 20 6.36 -41.01 -18.30
CA LEU A 20 6.55 -39.96 -17.31
C LEU A 20 6.78 -38.63 -18.04
N THR A 21 5.76 -37.81 -18.17
CA THR A 21 5.93 -36.39 -18.47
C THR A 21 6.42 -35.69 -17.21
N ALA A 22 7.74 -35.48 -17.12
CA ALA A 22 8.33 -34.62 -16.13
C ALA A 22 7.95 -33.17 -16.45
N SER A 23 7.01 -32.61 -15.69
CA SER A 23 6.71 -31.18 -15.72
C SER A 23 7.92 -30.43 -15.15
N ALA A 24 8.78 -29.91 -16.03
CA ALA A 24 9.81 -28.97 -15.65
C ALA A 24 9.13 -27.68 -15.18
N GLY A 25 8.99 -27.50 -13.86
CA GLY A 25 8.64 -26.23 -13.27
C GLY A 25 9.76 -25.25 -13.57
N VAL A 26 9.54 -24.37 -14.55
CA VAL A 26 10.41 -23.22 -14.80
C VAL A 26 10.29 -22.33 -13.58
N LEU A 27 11.29 -22.38 -12.70
CA LEU A 27 11.44 -21.40 -11.63
C LEU A 27 11.77 -20.07 -12.30
N ALA A 28 10.84 -19.12 -12.22
CA ALA A 28 11.06 -17.75 -12.66
C ALA A 28 12.34 -17.19 -12.02
N THR A 29 13.13 -16.46 -12.80
CA THR A 29 14.40 -15.90 -12.32
C THR A 29 14.13 -14.72 -11.36
N PRO A 30 15.08 -14.38 -10.46
CA PRO A 30 14.92 -13.24 -9.56
C PRO A 30 14.56 -11.91 -10.27
N ASP A 31 15.06 -11.72 -11.50
CA ASP A 31 14.80 -10.53 -12.31
C ASP A 31 13.35 -10.46 -12.81
N GLU A 32 12.71 -11.61 -13.07
CA GLU A 32 11.32 -11.69 -13.52
C GLU A 32 10.36 -11.30 -12.39
N HIS A 33 10.66 -11.70 -11.15
CA HIS A 33 9.92 -11.30 -9.97
C HIS A 33 10.04 -9.79 -9.67
N ALA A 34 11.25 -9.23 -9.84
CA ALA A 34 11.46 -7.79 -9.64
C ALA A 34 10.68 -6.96 -10.67
N SER A 35 10.69 -7.37 -11.94
CA SER A 35 9.93 -6.72 -13.01
C SER A 35 8.42 -6.73 -12.74
N ALA A 36 7.89 -7.89 -12.33
CA ALA A 36 6.47 -8.03 -11.99
C ALA A 36 6.05 -7.11 -10.84
N GLN A 37 6.84 -7.05 -9.76
CA GLN A 37 6.57 -6.18 -8.61
C GLN A 37 6.60 -4.69 -8.97
N VAL A 38 7.56 -4.27 -9.79
CA VAL A 38 7.65 -2.88 -10.27
C VAL A 38 6.46 -2.54 -11.16
N SER A 39 6.07 -3.44 -12.07
CA SER A 39 4.91 -3.25 -12.95
C SER A 39 3.62 -3.10 -12.14
N GLU A 40 3.40 -3.98 -11.15
CA GLU A 40 2.24 -3.93 -10.26
C GLU A 40 2.20 -2.62 -9.46
N ALA A 41 3.33 -2.18 -8.91
CA ALA A 41 3.42 -0.93 -8.17
C ALA A 41 3.10 0.29 -9.05
N VAL A 42 3.61 0.32 -10.29
CA VAL A 42 3.35 1.40 -11.26
C VAL A 42 1.89 1.41 -11.68
N GLN A 43 1.30 0.24 -11.99
CA GLN A 43 -0.12 0.11 -12.33
C GLN A 43 -1.02 0.59 -11.20
N SER A 44 -0.69 0.21 -9.95
CA SER A 44 -1.43 0.65 -8.76
C SER A 44 -1.33 2.16 -8.55
N ALA A 45 -0.17 2.76 -8.76
CA ALA A 45 0.02 4.20 -8.65
C ALA A 45 -0.76 4.98 -9.73
N LEU A 46 -0.73 4.52 -10.98
CA LEU A 46 -1.46 5.16 -12.09
C LEU A 46 -2.97 5.05 -11.91
N ALA A 47 -3.46 3.89 -11.49
CA ALA A 47 -4.89 3.72 -11.18
C ALA A 47 -5.36 4.75 -10.14
N ARG A 48 -4.54 5.01 -9.10
CA ARG A 48 -4.86 6.03 -8.08
C ARG A 48 -4.92 7.45 -8.64
N LEU A 49 -4.03 7.80 -9.58
CA LEU A 49 -4.01 9.13 -10.22
C LEU A 49 -5.21 9.34 -11.16
N ILE A 50 -5.63 8.28 -11.86
CA ILE A 50 -6.83 8.31 -12.68
C ILE A 50 -8.08 8.45 -11.81
N GLU A 51 -8.13 7.69 -10.72
CA GLU A 51 -9.26 7.67 -9.79
C GLU A 51 -9.38 8.96 -8.95
N SER A 52 -8.26 9.63 -8.64
CA SER A 52 -8.27 10.95 -7.98
C SER A 52 -8.72 12.08 -8.91
N GLY A 53 -8.74 11.84 -10.23
CA GLY A 53 -9.05 12.84 -11.24
C GLY A 53 -7.89 13.79 -11.52
N ASP A 54 -6.70 13.54 -10.95
CA ASP A 54 -5.50 14.34 -11.21
C ASP A 54 -4.99 14.13 -12.65
N VAL A 55 -5.25 12.96 -13.23
CA VAL A 55 -4.88 12.59 -14.60
C VAL A 55 -6.04 11.84 -15.25
N SER A 56 -6.44 12.17 -16.49
CA SER A 56 -7.45 11.37 -17.19
C SER A 56 -6.81 10.18 -17.92
N ALA A 57 -7.59 9.13 -18.20
CA ALA A 57 -7.08 7.96 -18.93
C ALA A 57 -6.62 8.35 -20.35
N GLU A 58 -7.31 9.29 -20.98
CA GLU A 58 -6.99 9.83 -22.30
C GLU A 58 -5.70 10.65 -22.28
N ALA A 59 -5.43 11.38 -21.17
CA ALA A 59 -4.21 12.15 -21.01
C ALA A 59 -2.96 11.27 -20.84
N LEU A 60 -3.15 9.99 -20.49
CA LEU A 60 -2.07 9.01 -20.44
C LEU A 60 -1.77 8.42 -21.83
N GLU A 61 -2.68 8.47 -22.80
CA GLU A 61 -2.42 7.87 -24.11
C GLU A 61 -1.29 8.59 -24.84
N GLY A 62 -0.22 7.86 -25.17
CA GLY A 62 0.97 8.44 -25.78
C GLY A 62 1.81 9.31 -24.83
N LEU A 63 1.50 9.31 -23.53
CA LEU A 63 2.33 10.00 -22.54
C LEU A 63 3.67 9.28 -22.43
N HIS A 64 4.74 10.08 -22.48
CA HIS A 64 6.09 9.66 -22.19
C HIS A 64 6.54 10.38 -20.92
N VAL A 65 6.88 9.61 -19.89
CA VAL A 65 7.45 10.15 -18.66
C VAL A 65 8.90 9.71 -18.59
N ASP A 66 9.79 10.68 -18.78
CA ASP A 66 11.21 10.52 -18.56
C ASP A 66 11.53 10.91 -17.11
N ILE A 67 12.04 9.95 -16.35
CA ILE A 67 12.48 10.14 -14.97
C ILE A 67 14.00 10.08 -14.99
N ASP A 68 14.64 11.21 -14.71
CA ASP A 68 16.09 11.27 -14.59
C ASP A 68 16.60 10.35 -13.47
N SER A 69 17.86 9.94 -13.56
CA SER A 69 18.49 9.18 -12.49
C SER A 69 18.50 10.01 -11.21
N PHE A 70 17.88 9.51 -10.15
CA PHE A 70 17.85 10.20 -8.86
C PHE A 70 18.30 9.29 -7.73
N ARG A 71 18.79 9.89 -6.65
CA ARG A 71 19.21 9.18 -5.45
C ARG A 71 18.13 9.28 -4.39
N THR A 72 17.88 8.17 -3.71
CA THR A 72 17.03 8.14 -2.52
C THR A 72 17.85 7.67 -1.32
N ALA A 73 17.71 8.38 -0.21
CA ALA A 73 18.39 8.10 1.04
C ALA A 73 17.35 7.80 2.12
N ARG A 74 17.42 6.61 2.74
CA ARG A 74 16.51 6.23 3.83
C ARG A 74 17.11 6.64 5.17
N PHE A 75 16.87 7.88 5.59
CA PHE A 75 17.34 8.35 6.89
C PHE A 75 16.53 7.77 8.07
N GLY A 76 15.20 7.65 7.90
CA GLY A 76 14.31 7.03 8.88
C GLY A 76 13.94 7.91 10.08
N ALA A 77 13.97 9.23 9.93
CA ALA A 77 13.41 10.16 10.89
C ALA A 77 12.22 10.91 10.29
N LEU A 78 11.15 11.06 11.06
CA LEU A 78 10.06 11.98 10.78
C LEU A 78 10.37 13.31 11.46
N ILE A 79 10.36 14.39 10.69
CA ILE A 79 10.67 15.74 11.16
C ILE A 79 9.47 16.67 11.04
N GLU A 80 9.45 17.69 11.89
CA GLU A 80 8.43 18.72 11.87
C GLU A 80 8.60 19.62 10.64
N GLY A 81 7.55 19.68 9.82
CA GLY A 81 7.55 20.41 8.54
C GLY A 81 6.89 21.78 8.59
N ARG A 82 6.37 22.20 9.75
CA ARG A 82 5.70 23.49 9.97
C ARG A 82 6.26 24.12 11.23
N PHE A 83 6.61 25.40 11.17
CA PHE A 83 7.18 26.12 12.30
C PHE A 83 6.48 27.46 12.51
N THR A 84 6.45 27.88 13.77
CA THR A 84 6.36 29.30 14.12
C THR A 84 7.70 30.00 13.89
N ALA A 85 7.69 31.35 13.82
CA ALA A 85 8.91 32.14 13.67
C ALA A 85 9.92 31.95 14.83
N GLU A 86 9.44 31.59 16.03
CA GLU A 86 10.30 31.30 17.17
C GLU A 86 10.96 29.92 17.05
N GLU A 87 10.21 28.91 16.60
CA GLU A 87 10.72 27.54 16.44
C GLU A 87 11.76 27.42 15.33
N ASP A 88 11.64 28.23 14.28
CA ASP A 88 12.63 28.28 13.19
C ASP A 88 14.04 28.63 13.69
N ARG A 89 14.17 29.40 14.78
CA ARG A 89 15.46 29.73 15.39
C ARG A 89 16.10 28.56 16.13
N LEU A 90 15.35 27.49 16.39
CA LEU A 90 15.80 26.33 17.17
C LEU A 90 16.15 25.12 16.29
N GLY A 91 15.86 25.19 14.99
CA GLY A 91 16.12 24.12 14.03
C GLY A 91 14.97 23.11 13.92
N VAL A 92 15.24 21.99 13.24
CA VAL A 92 14.21 21.04 12.83
C VAL A 92 13.95 20.01 13.93
N ARG A 93 12.72 19.94 14.44
CA ARG A 93 12.35 18.98 15.48
C ARG A 93 12.12 17.57 14.92
N VAL A 94 12.62 16.57 15.62
CA VAL A 94 12.38 15.16 15.34
C VAL A 94 11.08 14.70 16.02
N LEU A 95 10.09 14.30 15.22
CA LEU A 95 8.79 13.84 15.68
C LEU A 95 8.78 12.33 15.98
N ALA A 96 9.50 11.56 15.17
CA ALA A 96 9.65 10.12 15.35
C ALA A 96 10.95 9.63 14.68
N VAL A 97 11.44 8.48 15.14
CA VAL A 97 12.57 7.77 14.56
C VAL A 97 12.13 6.33 14.33
N ALA A 98 12.34 5.81 13.13
CA ALA A 98 12.01 4.44 12.79
C ALA A 98 13.03 3.47 13.39
N ASP A 99 12.57 2.33 13.89
CA ASP A 99 13.44 1.28 14.40
C ASP A 99 14.37 0.75 13.31
N ALA A 100 15.60 0.38 13.71
CA ALA A 100 16.65 -0.13 12.83
C ALA A 100 17.05 0.80 11.66
N SER A 101 16.63 2.07 11.66
CA SER A 101 17.04 3.07 10.67
C SER A 101 18.41 3.67 10.94
N ALA A 102 19.00 4.36 9.95
CA ALA A 102 20.24 5.12 10.12
C ALA A 102 20.12 6.17 11.24
N ALA A 103 18.98 6.87 11.31
CA ALA A 103 18.67 7.80 12.39
C ALA A 103 18.65 7.12 13.78
N SER A 104 18.07 5.93 13.90
CA SER A 104 18.08 5.19 15.18
C SER A 104 19.49 4.72 15.54
N GLN A 105 20.25 4.23 14.56
CA GLN A 105 21.60 3.68 14.77
C GLN A 105 22.60 4.75 15.20
N MET A 106 22.47 5.99 14.72
CA MET A 106 23.28 7.12 15.18
C MET A 106 22.82 7.70 16.52
N GLY A 107 21.76 7.15 17.11
CA GLY A 107 21.24 7.57 18.39
C GLY A 107 20.41 8.86 18.34
N LEU A 108 19.85 9.23 17.18
CA LEU A 108 18.82 10.27 17.08
C LEU A 108 17.57 9.82 17.84
N ARG A 109 16.90 10.75 18.51
CA ARG A 109 15.72 10.46 19.34
C ARG A 109 14.57 11.40 19.00
N LYS A 110 13.35 10.94 19.27
CA LYS A 110 12.17 11.80 19.28
C LYS A 110 12.40 12.96 20.25
N GLY A 111 12.09 14.17 19.82
CA GLY A 111 12.25 15.40 20.59
C GLY A 111 13.57 16.13 20.35
N ASP A 112 14.57 15.49 19.74
CA ASP A 112 15.80 16.18 19.34
C ASP A 112 15.48 17.33 18.37
N ARG A 113 16.30 18.39 18.42
CA ARG A 113 16.27 19.47 17.43
C ARG A 113 17.54 19.46 16.60
N ILE A 114 17.42 19.22 15.30
CA ILE A 114 18.53 19.22 14.36
C ILE A 114 18.85 20.66 13.99
N GLN A 115 20.04 21.12 14.39
CA GLN A 115 20.53 22.48 14.19
C GLN A 115 21.42 22.59 12.95
N ALA A 116 22.10 21.50 12.57
CA ALA A 116 22.88 21.43 11.34
C ALA A 116 22.94 20.00 10.78
N VAL A 117 23.14 19.91 9.46
CA VAL A 117 23.29 18.65 8.72
C VAL A 117 24.45 18.78 7.74
N ALA A 118 25.44 17.89 7.83
CA ALA A 118 26.66 17.94 7.01
C ALA A 118 27.31 19.34 6.97
N GLY A 119 27.38 20.01 8.13
CA GLY A 119 27.89 21.39 8.25
C GLY A 119 26.96 22.50 7.76
N THR A 120 25.83 22.17 7.12
CA THR A 120 24.81 23.15 6.70
C THR A 120 23.91 23.49 7.88
N SER A 121 23.88 24.77 8.27
CA SER A 121 23.00 25.26 9.33
C SER A 121 21.53 25.19 8.92
N LEU A 122 20.68 24.79 9.88
CA LEU A 122 19.22 24.73 9.75
C LEU A 122 18.51 25.80 10.59
N LEU A 123 19.25 26.69 11.24
CA LEU A 123 18.71 27.70 12.14
C LEU A 123 18.31 28.97 11.37
N GLY A 124 17.13 29.51 11.65
CA GLY A 124 16.72 30.84 11.20
C GLY A 124 16.48 30.96 9.69
N LEU A 125 16.07 29.86 9.03
CA LEU A 125 15.88 29.83 7.57
C LEU A 125 14.51 30.38 7.13
N GLY A 126 13.62 30.62 8.08
CA GLY A 126 12.28 31.11 7.88
C GLY A 126 11.31 30.05 7.38
N ALA A 127 10.08 30.49 7.16
CA ALA A 127 9.03 29.71 6.54
C ALA A 127 8.79 30.13 5.08
N LEU A 128 8.29 29.22 4.26
CA LEU A 128 7.68 29.52 2.97
C LEU A 128 6.26 30.10 3.16
N GLU A 129 5.65 30.57 2.07
CA GLU A 129 4.32 31.23 2.08
C GLU A 129 3.23 30.42 2.82
N ASP A 130 3.33 29.09 2.84
CA ASP A 130 2.39 28.17 3.50
C ASP A 130 2.80 27.71 4.91
N GLN A 131 3.62 28.49 5.64
CA GLN A 131 4.23 28.11 6.92
C GLN A 131 5.08 26.82 6.87
N GLN A 132 5.49 26.40 5.67
CA GLN A 132 6.39 25.27 5.52
C GLN A 132 7.79 25.66 5.94
N ALA A 133 8.37 24.83 6.80
CA ALA A 133 9.72 24.93 7.30
C ALA A 133 10.77 24.90 6.17
N ARG A 134 11.42 26.03 5.87
CA ARG A 134 12.54 26.03 4.89
C ARG A 134 13.67 25.13 5.37
N ALA A 135 13.93 25.08 6.67
CA ALA A 135 14.93 24.18 7.24
C ALA A 135 14.63 22.69 7.00
N ALA A 136 13.35 22.29 7.01
CA ALA A 136 12.98 20.91 6.70
C ALA A 136 13.25 20.55 5.22
N GLN A 137 13.07 21.52 4.31
CA GLN A 137 13.40 21.34 2.89
C GLN A 137 14.90 21.22 2.68
N VAL A 138 15.68 22.15 3.25
CA VAL A 138 17.15 22.13 3.19
C VAL A 138 17.69 20.83 3.76
N PHE A 139 17.16 20.38 4.91
CA PHE A 139 17.55 19.11 5.50
C PHE A 139 17.37 17.92 4.55
N ARG A 140 16.19 17.80 3.90
CA ARG A 140 15.93 16.75 2.91
C ARG A 140 16.85 16.83 1.71
N GLN A 141 17.11 18.05 1.22
CA GLN A 141 17.97 18.27 0.07
C GLN A 141 19.43 17.86 0.36
N VAL A 142 19.98 18.27 1.50
CA VAL A 142 21.34 17.90 1.91
C VAL A 142 21.44 16.39 2.10
N LEU A 143 20.46 15.77 2.77
CA LEU A 143 20.44 14.30 2.93
C LEU A 143 20.39 13.55 1.59
N ALA A 144 19.61 14.04 0.62
CA ALA A 144 19.50 13.40 -0.69
C ALA A 144 20.80 13.50 -1.52
N ALA A 145 21.60 14.55 -1.28
CA ALA A 145 22.88 14.75 -1.96
C ALA A 145 24.06 14.03 -1.27
N GLN A 146 23.96 13.72 0.02
CA GLN A 146 25.03 13.13 0.80
C GLN A 146 25.21 11.63 0.51
N GLN A 147 26.46 11.15 0.58
CA GLN A 147 26.80 9.73 0.53
C GLN A 147 27.70 9.35 1.70
N GLY A 148 27.48 8.14 2.23
CA GLY A 148 28.30 7.61 3.32
C GLY A 148 28.05 8.38 4.60
N ASP A 149 29.12 8.84 5.22
CA ASP A 149 29.05 9.42 6.55
C ASP A 149 28.44 10.83 6.53
N ILE A 150 27.51 11.05 7.45
CA ILE A 150 26.89 12.34 7.71
C ILE A 150 27.07 12.70 9.18
N GLU A 151 27.27 13.99 9.43
CA GLU A 151 27.25 14.57 10.75
C GLU A 151 25.97 15.38 10.94
N LEU A 152 25.29 15.16 12.07
CA LEU A 152 24.19 15.99 12.54
C LEU A 152 24.59 16.68 13.83
N LEU A 153 24.38 18.00 13.88
CA LEU A 153 24.41 18.74 15.13
C LEU A 153 22.99 18.79 15.68
N VAL A 154 22.76 18.16 16.83
CA VAL A 154 21.44 18.13 17.48
C VAL A 154 21.49 18.78 18.84
N GLU A 155 20.39 19.41 19.23
CA GLU A 155 20.13 19.81 20.61
C GLU A 155 19.22 18.78 21.26
N ARG A 156 19.68 18.27 22.42
CA ARG A 156 18.95 17.35 23.28
C ARG A 156 19.10 17.82 24.71
N ASP A 157 17.98 18.07 25.39
CA ASP A 157 17.94 18.52 26.78
C ASP A 157 18.80 19.78 27.00
N GLY A 158 18.77 20.72 26.04
CA GLY A 158 19.57 21.95 26.06
C GLY A 158 21.06 21.78 25.76
N GLN A 159 21.53 20.56 25.50
CA GLN A 159 22.92 20.27 25.15
C GLN A 159 23.06 19.99 23.66
N ARG A 160 24.08 20.61 23.03
CA ARG A 160 24.47 20.28 21.67
C ARG A 160 25.27 18.98 21.64
N LYS A 161 24.89 18.07 20.76
CA LYS A 161 25.55 16.78 20.51
C LYS A 161 25.80 16.64 19.02
N SER A 162 27.01 16.23 18.66
CA SER A 162 27.31 15.79 17.31
C SER A 162 27.02 14.30 17.20
N LEU A 163 26.25 13.92 16.18
CA LEU A 163 25.87 12.54 15.88
C LEU A 163 26.37 12.18 14.49
N HIS A 164 26.96 11.00 14.35
CA HIS A 164 27.49 10.51 13.08
C HIS A 164 26.72 9.26 12.63
N ALA A 165 26.35 9.21 11.35
CA ALA A 165 25.72 8.04 10.74
C ALA A 165 26.33 7.77 9.38
N SER A 166 26.31 6.51 8.95
CA SER A 166 26.49 6.17 7.54
C SER A 166 25.11 5.99 6.90
N ILE A 167 24.83 6.75 5.84
CA ILE A 167 23.56 6.65 5.11
C ILE A 167 23.80 5.87 3.82
N GLN A 168 22.99 4.83 3.62
CA GLN A 168 22.90 4.14 2.35
C GLN A 168 21.99 4.92 1.41
N SER A 169 22.59 5.49 0.37
CA SER A 169 21.86 6.04 -0.78
C SER A 169 21.71 4.95 -1.83
N HIS A 170 20.49 4.76 -2.33
CA HIS A 170 20.26 3.94 -3.51
C HIS A 170 20.17 4.86 -4.74
N GLN A 171 21.00 4.58 -5.75
CA GLN A 171 20.86 5.21 -7.04
C GLN A 171 19.75 4.49 -7.80
N LEU A 172 18.71 5.23 -8.14
CA LEU A 172 17.75 4.77 -9.14
C LEU A 172 18.28 5.21 -10.52
N PRO A 173 18.34 4.30 -11.50
CA PRO A 173 18.72 4.67 -12.86
C PRO A 173 17.68 5.60 -13.46
N ALA A 174 18.02 6.24 -14.59
CA ALA A 174 17.01 6.92 -15.38
C ALA A 174 15.97 5.88 -15.87
N LEU A 175 14.70 6.24 -15.80
CA LEU A 175 13.59 5.38 -16.18
C LEU A 175 12.75 6.10 -17.24
N GLN A 176 12.32 5.35 -18.24
CA GLN A 176 11.36 5.83 -19.22
C GLN A 176 10.08 5.01 -19.10
N LEU A 177 8.97 5.69 -18.86
CA LEU A 177 7.64 5.09 -18.85
C LEU A 177 6.93 5.54 -20.12
N SER A 178 6.48 4.58 -20.94
CA SER A 178 5.68 4.85 -22.13
C SER A 178 4.31 4.23 -21.99
N PHE A 179 3.29 5.01 -22.30
CA PHE A 179 1.90 4.61 -22.29
C PHE A 179 1.42 4.45 -23.73
N GLN A 180 1.34 3.20 -24.18
CA GLN A 180 0.86 2.95 -25.53
C GLN A 180 -0.67 3.05 -25.57
N PRO A 181 -1.23 3.72 -26.60
CA PRO A 181 -2.67 3.66 -26.82
C PRO A 181 -3.07 2.20 -26.97
N SER A 182 -4.22 1.86 -26.40
CA SER A 182 -4.83 0.55 -26.59
C SER A 182 -5.12 0.38 -28.08
N GLY A 183 -4.21 -0.24 -28.83
CA GLY A 183 -4.46 -0.56 -30.23
C GLY A 183 -5.75 -1.39 -30.36
N PRO A 184 -6.44 -1.36 -31.52
CA PRO A 184 -7.57 -2.25 -31.75
C PRO A 184 -7.06 -3.68 -31.53
N GLY A 185 -7.60 -4.33 -30.49
CA GLY A 185 -7.03 -5.54 -29.91
C GLY A 185 -6.68 -6.57 -30.97
N VAL A 186 -5.39 -6.84 -31.11
CA VAL A 186 -4.95 -8.07 -31.78
C VAL A 186 -5.36 -9.19 -30.85
N GLY A 187 -6.46 -9.85 -31.21
CA GLY A 187 -6.96 -11.04 -30.54
C GLY A 187 -5.83 -12.06 -30.45
N GLY A 188 -5.27 -12.19 -29.24
CA GLY A 188 -4.49 -13.36 -28.85
C GLY A 188 -5.35 -14.59 -29.08
N GLY A 189 -4.92 -15.41 -30.03
CA GLY A 189 -5.70 -16.50 -30.61
C GLY A 189 -6.25 -17.50 -29.59
N GLY A 190 -7.49 -17.91 -29.86
CA GLY A 190 -7.93 -19.29 -29.75
C GLY A 190 -7.67 -20.01 -28.43
N SER A 191 -8.54 -19.77 -27.45
CA SER A 191 -9.10 -20.89 -26.70
C SER A 191 -10.62 -20.79 -26.74
N SER A 192 -11.16 -21.56 -27.67
CA SER A 192 -12.58 -21.83 -27.81
C SER A 192 -13.10 -22.56 -26.57
N GLY A 193 -14.25 -22.13 -26.07
CA GLY A 193 -15.21 -23.01 -25.42
C GLY A 193 -15.25 -22.96 -23.89
N GLY A 194 -15.95 -21.96 -23.38
CA GLY A 194 -16.52 -22.02 -22.03
C GLY A 194 -16.75 -20.64 -21.46
N THR A 195 -17.99 -20.16 -21.52
CA THR A 195 -18.50 -19.16 -20.58
C THR A 195 -18.38 -19.74 -19.18
N ALA A 196 -17.19 -19.68 -18.59
CA ALA A 196 -17.02 -19.90 -17.18
C ALA A 196 -17.70 -18.70 -16.52
N VAL A 197 -18.97 -18.88 -16.14
CA VAL A 197 -19.65 -18.00 -15.19
C VAL A 197 -18.66 -17.85 -14.04
N SER A 198 -18.08 -16.67 -13.89
CA SER A 198 -17.14 -16.40 -12.80
C SER A 198 -17.88 -16.70 -11.51
N THR A 199 -17.55 -17.78 -10.82
CA THR A 199 -18.34 -18.30 -9.69
C THR A 199 -18.11 -17.51 -8.39
N CYS A 200 -17.49 -16.34 -8.47
CA CYS A 200 -17.00 -15.58 -7.33
C CYS A 200 -17.21 -14.10 -7.55
N GLY A 201 -17.37 -13.35 -6.47
CA GLY A 201 -17.13 -11.91 -6.44
C GLY A 201 -15.97 -11.60 -5.51
N ARG A 202 -15.62 -10.32 -5.42
CA ARG A 202 -14.55 -9.83 -4.55
C ARG A 202 -15.02 -8.61 -3.78
N VAL A 203 -14.56 -8.50 -2.54
CA VAL A 203 -14.72 -7.29 -1.73
C VAL A 203 -13.33 -6.79 -1.34
N SER A 204 -13.10 -5.49 -1.45
CA SER A 204 -11.79 -4.89 -1.25
C SER A 204 -11.86 -3.77 -0.23
N GLN A 205 -10.91 -3.80 0.71
CA GLN A 205 -10.65 -2.73 1.67
C GLN A 205 -9.59 -1.74 1.14
N LEU A 206 -9.09 -1.94 -0.09
CA LEU A 206 -8.18 -1.01 -0.74
C LEU A 206 -8.89 0.35 -0.89
N PHE A 207 -8.37 1.35 -0.19
CA PHE A 207 -9.02 2.65 -0.10
C PHE A 207 -8.88 3.46 -1.39
N VAL A 208 -10.03 3.84 -1.96
CA VAL A 208 -10.16 4.71 -3.14
C VAL A 208 -11.18 5.84 -2.94
N GLY A 209 -11.53 6.10 -1.67
CA GLY A 209 -12.51 7.13 -1.33
C GLY A 209 -11.96 8.54 -1.46
N SER A 210 -12.85 9.52 -1.65
CA SER A 210 -12.48 10.93 -1.73
C SER A 210 -12.75 11.68 -0.41
N ARG A 211 -11.79 12.54 -0.02
CA ARG A 211 -11.95 13.43 1.14
C ARG A 211 -13.08 14.45 0.95
N SER A 212 -13.33 14.92 -0.28
CA SER A 212 -14.43 15.84 -0.55
C SER A 212 -15.82 15.20 -0.36
N ARG A 213 -15.89 13.86 -0.41
CA ARG A 213 -17.08 13.06 -0.11
C ARG A 213 -17.09 12.48 1.30
N ALA A 214 -16.15 12.92 2.15
CA ALA A 214 -15.93 12.39 3.50
C ALA A 214 -15.78 10.85 3.52
N GLU A 215 -15.12 10.27 2.53
CA GLU A 215 -14.83 8.84 2.45
C GLU A 215 -13.41 8.56 2.96
N PHE A 216 -13.28 7.51 3.77
CA PHE A 216 -12.06 7.17 4.50
C PHE A 216 -11.78 5.67 4.46
N PRO A 217 -10.53 5.27 4.78
CA PRO A 217 -10.18 3.86 4.88
C PRO A 217 -11.05 3.11 5.89
N LEU A 218 -11.28 1.82 5.62
CA LEU A 218 -11.89 0.87 6.55
C LEU A 218 -11.15 -0.47 6.49
N VAL A 219 -11.49 -1.37 7.41
CA VAL A 219 -10.97 -2.74 7.46
C VAL A 219 -12.15 -3.71 7.44
N ILE A 220 -12.03 -4.77 6.63
CA ILE A 220 -12.99 -5.88 6.62
C ILE A 220 -12.60 -6.84 7.73
N ILE A 221 -13.50 -6.98 8.71
CA ILE A 221 -13.30 -7.85 9.87
C ILE A 221 -13.81 -9.25 9.57
N ALA A 222 -15.00 -9.35 8.97
CA ALA A 222 -15.61 -10.63 8.65
C ALA A 222 -16.52 -10.55 7.42
N VAL A 223 -16.67 -11.68 6.73
CA VAL A 223 -17.70 -11.92 5.72
C VAL A 223 -18.54 -13.09 6.19
N ASP A 224 -19.85 -12.88 6.31
CA ASP A 224 -20.81 -13.84 6.88
C ASP A 224 -20.40 -14.39 8.26
N GLY A 225 -19.74 -13.55 9.07
CA GLY A 225 -19.24 -13.91 10.40
C GLY A 225 -17.94 -14.71 10.41
N GLN A 226 -17.33 -14.97 9.25
CA GLN A 226 -16.04 -15.65 9.11
C GLN A 226 -14.92 -14.69 8.73
N LEU A 227 -13.70 -14.95 9.17
CA LEU A 227 -12.53 -14.18 8.75
C LEU A 227 -12.34 -14.35 7.23
N PRO A 228 -12.22 -13.25 6.46
CA PRO A 228 -12.40 -13.26 5.01
C PRO A 228 -11.21 -13.84 4.20
N GLY A 229 -10.17 -14.35 4.87
CA GLY A 229 -9.00 -14.96 4.24
C GLY A 229 -7.68 -14.62 4.93
N PRO A 230 -6.54 -14.72 4.22
CA PRO A 230 -5.22 -14.42 4.77
C PRO A 230 -5.16 -12.98 5.31
N THR A 231 -4.59 -12.78 6.50
CA THR A 231 -4.57 -11.49 7.22
C THR A 231 -3.82 -10.35 6.52
N ARG A 232 -3.14 -10.62 5.39
CA ARG A 232 -2.35 -9.65 4.62
C ARG A 232 -2.93 -9.31 3.25
N SER A 233 -4.11 -9.84 2.92
CA SER A 233 -4.79 -9.46 1.67
C SER A 233 -5.65 -8.23 1.88
N ASP A 234 -5.71 -7.34 0.88
CA ASP A 234 -6.65 -6.21 0.85
C ASP A 234 -7.90 -6.49 0.01
N THR A 235 -7.93 -7.65 -0.66
CA THR A 235 -9.06 -8.09 -1.48
C THR A 235 -9.39 -9.54 -1.14
N PHE A 236 -10.67 -9.80 -0.91
CA PHE A 236 -11.17 -11.07 -0.43
C PHE A 236 -12.19 -11.65 -1.39
N ARG A 237 -12.06 -12.95 -1.65
CA ARG A 237 -13.00 -13.70 -2.49
C ARG A 237 -14.26 -13.97 -1.68
N VAL A 238 -15.41 -13.71 -2.29
CA VAL A 238 -16.73 -13.88 -1.68
C VAL A 238 -17.63 -14.62 -2.66
N ASP A 239 -18.43 -15.52 -2.13
CA ASP A 239 -19.42 -16.22 -2.94
C ASP A 239 -20.52 -15.24 -3.39
N PRO A 240 -21.04 -15.35 -4.63
CA PRO A 240 -22.11 -14.49 -5.09
C PRO A 240 -23.38 -14.61 -4.23
N GLY A 241 -24.21 -13.57 -4.26
CA GLY A 241 -25.46 -13.44 -3.49
C GLY A 241 -25.40 -12.37 -2.42
N LEU A 242 -26.44 -12.29 -1.59
CA LEU A 242 -26.51 -11.33 -0.48
C LEU A 242 -25.58 -11.77 0.66
N ARG A 243 -24.63 -10.91 1.01
CA ARG A 243 -23.57 -11.18 1.99
C ARG A 243 -23.57 -10.13 3.08
N ARG A 244 -23.21 -10.54 4.30
CA ARG A 244 -23.01 -9.64 5.42
C ARG A 244 -21.53 -9.37 5.60
N ILE A 245 -21.11 -8.13 5.46
CA ILE A 245 -19.71 -7.72 5.60
C ILE A 245 -19.60 -6.90 6.88
N THR A 246 -18.89 -7.43 7.87
CA THR A 246 -18.60 -6.73 9.12
C THR A 246 -17.33 -5.91 8.95
N LEU A 247 -17.45 -4.61 9.20
CA LEU A 247 -16.45 -3.60 8.88
C LEU A 247 -16.11 -2.77 10.13
N ALA A 248 -14.87 -2.31 10.19
CA ALA A 248 -14.45 -1.30 11.15
C ALA A 248 -13.84 -0.11 10.41
N GLU A 249 -14.10 1.10 10.88
CA GLU A 249 -13.46 2.29 10.32
C GLU A 249 -11.96 2.33 10.62
N ALA A 250 -11.18 2.87 9.68
CA ALA A 250 -9.76 3.15 9.83
C ALA A 250 -9.49 4.64 9.54
N ILE A 251 -10.38 5.51 10.04
CA ILE A 251 -10.31 6.96 9.90
C ILE A 251 -9.15 7.47 10.77
N ASP A 252 -8.34 8.36 10.18
CA ASP A 252 -7.19 8.97 10.84
C ASP A 252 -7.64 9.69 12.12
N PRO A 253 -6.96 9.47 13.27
CA PRO A 253 -7.28 10.17 14.51
C PRO A 253 -7.37 11.70 14.38
N ARG A 254 -6.64 12.31 13.44
CA ARG A 254 -6.65 13.76 13.19
C ARG A 254 -7.99 14.30 12.69
N GLU A 255 -8.87 13.43 12.18
CA GLU A 255 -10.23 13.81 11.75
C GLU A 255 -11.18 14.00 12.93
N PHE A 256 -10.75 13.62 14.13
CA PHE A 256 -11.55 13.67 15.34
C PHE A 256 -11.03 14.75 16.30
N SER A 257 -11.95 15.35 17.05
CA SER A 257 -11.57 16.16 18.21
C SER A 257 -11.01 15.29 19.34
N ASP A 258 -10.21 15.87 20.23
CA ASP A 258 -9.63 15.14 21.38
C ASP A 258 -10.68 14.44 22.25
N ALA A 259 -11.84 15.09 22.46
CA ALA A 259 -12.96 14.50 23.20
C ALA A 259 -13.57 13.28 22.48
N ALA A 260 -13.59 13.29 21.14
CA ALA A 260 -14.04 12.15 20.33
C ALA A 260 -13.00 11.02 20.35
N LEU A 261 -11.71 11.34 20.29
CA LEU A 261 -10.62 10.34 20.39
C LEU A 261 -10.60 9.62 21.74
N LEU A 262 -10.78 10.35 22.84
CA LEU A 262 -10.84 9.76 24.19
C LEU A 262 -12.02 8.79 24.37
N ARG A 263 -13.13 9.01 23.65
CA ARG A 263 -14.27 8.09 23.65
C ARG A 263 -13.98 6.88 22.76
N ARG A 264 -13.48 7.11 21.54
CA ARG A 264 -13.10 6.07 20.58
C ARG A 264 -12.12 5.06 21.19
N SER A 265 -11.13 5.52 21.97
CA SER A 265 -10.14 4.64 22.61
C SER A 265 -10.70 3.79 23.75
N ARG A 266 -11.76 4.24 24.44
CA ARG A 266 -12.41 3.48 25.52
C ARG A 266 -13.28 2.35 24.99
N ASP A 267 -13.98 2.59 23.90
CA ASP A 267 -15.03 1.68 23.41
C ASP A 267 -14.55 0.76 22.26
N GLY A 268 -13.33 0.97 21.74
CA GLY A 268 -12.47 0.02 21.02
C GLY A 268 -13.12 -0.89 19.96
N MET A 269 -13.80 -1.95 20.39
CA MET A 269 -14.43 -3.00 19.56
C MET A 269 -15.91 -2.71 19.22
N ALA A 270 -16.54 -1.71 19.86
CA ALA A 270 -17.98 -1.45 19.79
C ALA A 270 -18.42 -0.68 18.52
N PHE A 271 -17.48 -0.20 17.71
CA PHE A 271 -17.76 0.64 16.54
C PHE A 271 -17.64 -0.11 15.21
N ARG A 272 -18.25 -1.31 15.14
CA ARG A 272 -18.34 -2.09 13.90
C ARG A 272 -19.69 -1.87 13.24
N HIS A 273 -19.72 -1.88 11.92
CA HIS A 273 -20.96 -1.88 11.15
C HIS A 273 -21.02 -3.10 10.24
N ASP A 274 -22.23 -3.60 10.07
CA ASP A 274 -22.53 -4.58 9.04
C ASP A 274 -23.06 -3.88 7.79
N LEU A 275 -22.49 -4.22 6.65
CA LEU A 275 -23.00 -3.88 5.33
C LEU A 275 -23.65 -5.13 4.72
N GLN A 276 -24.92 -5.03 4.35
CA GLN A 276 -25.53 -6.04 3.47
C GLN A 276 -25.20 -5.66 2.03
N LEU A 277 -24.47 -6.54 1.34
CA LEU A 277 -24.01 -6.33 -0.02
C LEU A 277 -24.47 -7.48 -0.91
N GLU A 278 -25.16 -7.18 -2.00
CA GLU A 278 -25.41 -8.15 -3.06
C GLU A 278 -24.17 -8.28 -3.93
N VAL A 279 -23.44 -9.38 -3.77
CA VAL A 279 -22.22 -9.66 -4.51
C VAL A 279 -22.56 -10.36 -5.81
N LEU A 280 -22.38 -9.69 -6.93
CA LEU A 280 -22.57 -10.30 -8.24
C LEU A 280 -21.34 -11.13 -8.66
N PRO A 281 -21.54 -12.19 -9.45
CA PRO A 281 -20.43 -12.98 -9.97
C PRO A 281 -19.58 -12.15 -10.94
N GLY A 282 -18.25 -12.20 -10.79
CA GLY A 282 -17.28 -11.46 -11.60
C GLY A 282 -17.21 -9.98 -11.29
N MET A 283 -17.66 -9.56 -10.10
CA MET A 283 -17.61 -8.16 -9.66
C MET A 283 -16.69 -7.99 -8.46
N THR A 284 -15.92 -6.91 -8.48
CA THR A 284 -15.13 -6.42 -7.35
C THR A 284 -15.78 -5.15 -6.78
N TYR A 285 -16.10 -5.19 -5.48
CA TYR A 285 -16.67 -4.07 -4.74
C TYR A 285 -15.61 -3.44 -3.84
N ARG A 286 -15.36 -2.13 -4.00
CA ARG A 286 -14.46 -1.38 -3.12
C ARG A 286 -15.26 -0.63 -2.07
N LEU A 287 -14.87 -0.79 -0.82
CA LEU A 287 -15.59 -0.28 0.34
C LEU A 287 -14.83 0.87 1.00
N ALA A 288 -15.56 1.84 1.55
CA ALA A 288 -15.00 2.93 2.34
C ALA A 288 -15.90 3.26 3.54
N ALA A 289 -15.33 3.92 4.56
CA ALA A 289 -16.10 4.50 5.65
C ALA A 289 -16.48 5.93 5.26
N ARG A 290 -17.79 6.24 5.22
CA ARG A 290 -18.25 7.62 5.03
C ARG A 290 -18.50 8.28 6.38
N PHE A 291 -17.77 9.35 6.68
CA PHE A 291 -17.86 10.09 7.93
C PHE A 291 -18.99 11.12 7.89
N GLN A 292 -19.75 11.22 8.98
CA GLN A 292 -20.94 12.07 9.11
C GLN A 292 -20.73 13.26 10.08
N GLY A 293 -19.59 13.33 10.77
CA GLY A 293 -19.03 14.61 11.24
C GLY A 293 -19.50 15.18 12.58
N GLN A 294 -20.24 14.46 13.44
CA GLN A 294 -20.72 15.03 14.71
C GLN A 294 -20.30 14.24 15.96
N VAL A 295 -19.82 14.95 16.98
CA VAL A 295 -19.37 14.35 18.26
C VAL A 295 -20.50 13.62 19.01
N GLY A 296 -21.76 14.07 18.84
CA GLY A 296 -22.93 13.40 19.42
C GLY A 296 -23.17 12.00 18.86
N MET A 297 -22.87 11.80 17.57
CA MET A 297 -23.04 10.54 16.83
C MET A 297 -21.98 9.48 17.19
N LEU A 298 -20.98 9.82 18.02
CA LEU A 298 -20.08 8.81 18.57
C LEU A 298 -20.76 7.98 19.67
N ARG A 299 -21.81 8.48 20.33
CA ARG A 299 -22.46 7.75 21.43
C ARG A 299 -23.27 6.54 20.96
N ASP A 300 -23.85 6.64 19.77
CA ASP A 300 -24.71 5.61 19.17
C ASP A 300 -24.02 4.91 17.99
N ASN A 301 -22.72 5.16 17.78
CA ASN A 301 -21.96 4.65 16.65
C ASN A 301 -22.57 5.05 15.29
N SER A 302 -23.24 6.20 15.18
CA SER A 302 -23.81 6.68 13.91
C SER A 302 -22.89 7.65 13.14
N TYR A 303 -21.72 7.96 13.69
CA TYR A 303 -20.80 8.97 13.12
C TYR A 303 -20.17 8.57 11.79
N TRP A 304 -20.28 7.31 11.40
CA TRP A 304 -19.82 6.81 10.11
C TRP A 304 -20.75 5.70 9.61
N GLN A 305 -20.69 5.43 8.31
CA GLN A 305 -21.36 4.28 7.72
C GLN A 305 -20.49 3.65 6.62
N PRO A 306 -20.58 2.33 6.43
CA PRO A 306 -19.92 1.67 5.31
C PRO A 306 -20.63 2.03 3.99
N VAL A 307 -19.85 2.29 2.95
CA VAL A 307 -20.37 2.59 1.61
C VAL A 307 -19.56 1.85 0.54
N VAL A 308 -20.23 1.44 -0.53
CA VAL A 308 -19.57 1.01 -1.77
C VAL A 308 -19.19 2.26 -2.53
N VAL A 309 -17.90 2.42 -2.82
CA VAL A 309 -17.38 3.60 -3.56
C VAL A 309 -17.08 3.30 -5.01
N SER A 310 -16.90 2.03 -5.36
CA SER A 310 -16.64 1.59 -6.73
C SER A 310 -17.03 0.12 -6.91
N GLU A 311 -17.54 -0.18 -8.10
CA GLU A 311 -17.87 -1.53 -8.56
C GLU A 311 -17.23 -1.73 -9.93
N LYS A 312 -16.52 -2.84 -10.11
CA LYS A 312 -15.84 -3.13 -11.38
C LYS A 312 -15.99 -4.59 -11.75
N ALA A 313 -16.26 -4.85 -13.03
CA ALA A 313 -16.21 -6.19 -13.59
C ALA A 313 -14.76 -6.68 -13.63
N GLU A 314 -14.49 -7.79 -12.98
CA GLU A 314 -13.17 -8.41 -12.87
C GLU A 314 -13.31 -9.93 -12.80
N ALA A 315 -12.67 -10.64 -13.73
CA ALA A 315 -12.77 -12.09 -13.77
C ALA A 315 -12.07 -12.73 -12.56
N CYS A 316 -12.77 -13.62 -11.87
CA CYS A 316 -12.19 -14.47 -10.85
C CYS A 316 -11.29 -15.54 -11.48
N ARG A 317 -10.00 -15.24 -11.62
CA ARG A 317 -8.95 -16.21 -11.94
C ARG A 317 -8.11 -16.49 -10.70
#